data_AF-A0A183JR22-F1
#
_entry.id   AF-A0A183JR22-F1
#
_cell.length_a   1.000
_cell.length_b   1.000
_cell.length_c   1.000
_cell.angle_alpha   90.00
_cell.angle_beta   90.00
_cell.angle_gamma   90.00
#
_symmetry.space_group_name_H-M   'P 1'
#
loop_
_entity.id
_entity.type
_entity.pdbx_description
1 polymer ?
#
loop_
_entity_poly.entity_id
_entity_poly.type
_entity_poly.pdbx_seq_one_letter_code
_entity_poly.pdbx_strand_id
1 'polypeptide(L)'
;MEIFSPTNSLYILRAPLHIYQIYLYNFPVFEKNKLRLYFKFYTGSPPVHMYTTNLYEYERTDSANLVLNFQSNSNRNIGLQLSGDIIILAYHSRSYPLKRIRLFR
;
A
#
# COMPACT_ATOMS: atom_id res chain seq x y z
N MET A 1 6.79 -32.61 -12.18
CA MET A 1 7.27 -31.23 -11.98
C MET A 1 6.65 -30.37 -13.07
N GLU A 2 5.34 -30.10 -12.99
CA GLU A 2 4.55 -29.40 -14.03
C GLU A 2 4.33 -27.90 -13.71
N ILE A 3 4.95 -27.42 -12.62
CA ILE A 3 4.78 -26.07 -12.09
C ILE A 3 5.25 -24.99 -13.09
N PHE A 4 6.15 -25.35 -14.02
CA PHE A 4 6.76 -24.43 -14.98
C PHE A 4 6.36 -24.69 -16.43
N SER A 5 5.15 -25.20 -16.68
CA SER A 5 4.60 -25.14 -18.05
C SER A 5 4.31 -23.68 -18.44
N PRO A 6 4.45 -23.27 -19.71
CA PRO A 6 4.20 -21.89 -20.16
C PRO A 6 2.79 -21.39 -19.82
N THR A 7 1.80 -22.29 -19.79
CA THR A 7 0.43 -21.99 -19.38
C THR A 7 0.30 -21.73 -17.88
N ASN A 8 1.01 -22.51 -17.04
CA ASN A 8 1.00 -22.32 -15.59
C ASN A 8 1.80 -21.07 -15.17
N SER A 9 2.89 -20.74 -15.86
CA SER A 9 3.65 -19.52 -15.59
C SER A 9 2.87 -18.25 -15.91
N LEU A 10 2.06 -18.25 -16.98
CA LEU A 10 1.13 -17.16 -17.31
C LEU A 10 0.00 -17.02 -16.27
N TYR A 11 -0.48 -18.12 -15.71
CA TYR A 11 -1.48 -18.11 -14.64
C TYR A 11 -0.92 -17.50 -13.34
N ILE A 12 0.31 -17.83 -12.97
CA ILE A 12 0.99 -17.23 -11.81
C ILE A 12 1.15 -15.72 -11.98
N LEU A 13 1.48 -15.25 -13.19
CA LEU A 13 1.57 -13.81 -13.50
C LEU A 13 0.23 -13.06 -13.39
N ARG A 14 -0.90 -13.77 -13.43
CA ARG A 14 -2.26 -13.21 -13.33
C ARG A 14 -2.96 -13.57 -12.02
N ALA A 15 -2.26 -14.20 -11.08
CA ALA A 15 -2.85 -14.63 -9.84
C ALA A 15 -3.30 -13.41 -9.01
N PRO A 16 -4.52 -13.44 -8.45
CA PRO A 16 -4.94 -12.42 -7.52
C PRO A 16 -4.10 -12.51 -6.23
N LEU A 17 -3.62 -11.36 -5.78
CA LEU A 17 -2.87 -11.20 -4.54
C LEU A 17 -3.76 -10.47 -3.52
N HIS A 18 -3.79 -10.98 -2.30
CA HIS A 18 -4.47 -10.33 -1.18
C HIS A 18 -3.43 -9.72 -0.24
N ILE A 19 -3.41 -8.39 -0.13
CA ILE A 19 -2.62 -7.67 0.85
C ILE A 19 -3.44 -7.58 2.13
N TYR A 20 -2.98 -8.22 3.21
CA TYR A 20 -3.62 -8.13 4.52
C TYR A 20 -3.00 -7.03 5.38
N GLN A 21 -1.67 -6.94 5.34
CA GLN A 21 -0.92 -6.03 6.19
C GLN A 21 0.26 -5.44 5.46
N ILE A 22 0.55 -4.16 5.71
CA ILE A 22 1.80 -3.52 5.33
C ILE A 22 2.44 -2.99 6.61
N TYR A 23 3.65 -3.48 6.89
CA TYR A 23 4.48 -3.02 7.98
C TYR A 23 5.46 -2.00 7.46
N LEU A 24 5.56 -0.88 8.17
CA LEU A 24 6.45 0.19 7.80
C LEU A 24 7.33 0.51 8.99
N TYR A 25 8.63 0.47 8.74
CA TYR A 25 9.68 0.64 9.74
C TYR A 25 10.48 1.89 9.42
N ASN A 26 10.98 2.56 10.46
CA ASN A 26 11.98 3.63 10.35
C ASN A 26 11.60 4.73 9.36
N PHE A 27 10.41 5.30 9.51
CA PHE A 27 9.99 6.38 8.64
C PHE A 27 10.85 7.64 8.82
N PRO A 28 11.24 8.31 7.72
CA PRO A 28 11.79 9.65 7.83
C PRO A 28 10.72 10.55 8.43
N VAL A 29 11.05 11.13 9.57
CA VAL A 29 10.14 12.04 10.26
C VAL A 29 10.17 13.37 9.53
N PHE A 30 9.03 13.79 8.98
CA PHE A 30 8.88 15.11 8.37
C PHE A 30 8.40 16.13 9.42
N GLU A 31 8.21 17.38 8.97
CA GLU A 31 7.83 18.59 9.71
C GLU A 31 7.40 18.43 11.17
N LYS A 32 8.11 19.09 12.09
CA LYS A 32 7.80 19.14 13.54
C LYS A 32 7.60 17.76 14.17
N ASN A 33 8.37 16.78 13.72
CA ASN A 33 8.28 15.39 14.13
C ASN A 33 6.94 14.69 13.81
N LYS A 34 6.19 15.20 12.82
CA LYS A 34 4.90 14.65 12.40
C LYS A 34 4.95 14.19 10.95
N LEU A 35 4.44 12.99 10.71
CA LEU A 35 4.28 12.40 9.39
C LEU A 35 2.81 12.11 9.17
N ARG A 36 2.22 12.75 8.16
CA ARG A 36 0.86 12.45 7.70
C ARG A 36 0.92 11.68 6.42
N LEU A 37 0.46 10.45 6.41
CA LEU A 37 0.74 9.51 5.34
C LEU A 37 -0.54 8.86 4.82
N TYR A 38 -0.63 8.72 3.51
CA TYR A 38 -1.67 7.92 2.88
C TYR A 38 -1.09 7.18 1.66
N PHE A 39 -1.73 6.07 1.31
CA PHE A 39 -1.33 5.22 0.20
C PHE A 39 -2.39 5.20 -0.89
N LYS A 40 -1.93 5.06 -2.14
CA LYS A 40 -2.78 4.76 -3.28
C LYS A 40 -2.32 3.48 -3.95
N PHE A 41 -3.26 2.58 -4.19
CA PHE A 41 -3.04 1.30 -4.84
C PHE A 41 -3.60 1.36 -6.25
N TYR A 42 -2.80 0.93 -7.21
CA TYR A 42 -3.18 0.78 -8.60
C TYR A 42 -2.89 -0.64 -9.07
N THR A 43 -3.69 -1.13 -10.00
CA THR A 43 -3.55 -2.48 -10.56
C THR A 43 -3.73 -2.45 -12.08
N GLY A 44 -3.06 -3.35 -12.79
CA GLY A 44 -3.21 -3.55 -14.24
C GLY A 44 -2.29 -2.68 -15.11
N SER A 45 -2.39 -2.89 -16.42
CA SER A 45 -1.66 -2.16 -17.45
C SER A 45 -2.64 -1.80 -18.59
N PRO A 46 -3.12 -0.54 -18.67
CA PRO A 46 -2.69 0.63 -17.90
C PRO A 46 -3.11 0.60 -16.41
N PRO A 47 -2.39 1.30 -15.50
CA PRO A 47 -2.71 1.28 -14.08
C PRO A 47 -4.06 1.92 -13.75
N VAL A 48 -4.97 1.15 -13.13
CA VAL A 48 -6.27 1.62 -12.65
C VAL A 48 -6.22 1.79 -11.13
N HIS A 49 -6.73 2.91 -10.62
CA HIS A 49 -6.81 3.18 -9.19
C HIS A 49 -7.80 2.22 -8.52
N MET A 50 -7.36 1.52 -7.48
CA MET A 50 -8.18 0.52 -6.76
C MET A 50 -8.58 0.98 -5.36
N TYR A 51 -7.63 1.58 -4.63
CA TYR A 51 -7.85 1.90 -3.22
C TYR A 51 -6.99 3.08 -2.79
N THR A 52 -7.53 3.90 -1.89
CA THR A 52 -6.79 4.93 -1.16
C THR A 52 -7.02 4.70 0.32
N THR A 53 -5.95 4.66 1.11
CA THR A 53 -6.10 4.55 2.57
C THR A 53 -6.61 5.85 3.17
N ASN A 54 -7.13 5.77 4.39
CA ASN A 54 -7.31 6.95 5.22
C ASN A 54 -5.96 7.64 5.47
N LEU A 55 -6.02 8.91 5.88
CA LEU A 55 -4.84 9.65 6.31
C LEU A 55 -4.42 9.16 7.69
N TYR A 56 -3.20 8.66 7.79
CA TYR A 56 -2.58 8.29 9.05
C TYR A 56 -1.73 9.46 9.54
N GLU A 57 -2.00 9.96 10.73
CA GLU A 57 -1.14 10.93 11.40
C GLU A 57 -0.24 10.20 12.37
N TYR A 58 1.07 10.33 12.17
CA TYR A 58 2.11 9.77 12.99
C TYR A 58 2.89 10.90 13.65
N GLU A 59 3.11 10.77 14.95
CA GLU A 59 4.04 11.60 15.71
C GLU A 59 5.17 10.67 16.16
N ARG A 60 6.41 11.17 16.21
CA ARG A 60 7.57 10.35 16.63
C ARG A 60 7.32 9.76 18.03
N THR A 61 7.07 8.46 18.08
CA THR A 61 7.02 7.64 19.30
C THR A 61 8.26 6.73 19.37
N ASP A 62 8.56 6.17 20.54
CA ASP A 62 9.67 5.22 20.72
C ASP A 62 9.46 3.92 19.92
N SER A 63 8.22 3.64 19.50
CA SER A 63 7.87 2.60 18.55
C SER A 63 7.79 3.15 17.11
N ALA A 64 8.77 2.80 16.27
CA ALA A 64 8.89 3.28 14.89
C ALA A 64 8.05 2.49 13.87
N ASN A 65 7.06 1.71 14.32
CA ASN A 65 6.38 0.71 13.49
C ASN A 65 4.93 1.12 13.22
N LEU A 66 4.59 1.35 11.95
CA LEU A 66 3.21 1.54 11.51
C LEU A 66 2.72 0.26 10.83
N VAL A 67 1.56 -0.24 11.26
CA VAL A 67 0.91 -1.40 10.64
C VAL A 67 -0.38 -0.94 9.98
N LEU A 68 -0.45 -1.08 8.66
CA LEU A 68 -1.68 -0.87 7.92
C LEU A 68 -2.39 -2.21 7.79
N ASN A 69 -3.62 -2.29 8.32
CA ASN A 69 -4.46 -3.47 8.19
C ASN A 69 -5.50 -3.24 7.09
N PHE A 70 -5.49 -4.11 6.09
CA PHE A 70 -6.46 -4.14 5.01
C PHE A 70 -7.37 -5.33 5.26
N GLN A 71 -8.48 -5.10 5.94
CA GLN A 71 -9.54 -6.09 6.16
C GLN A 71 -10.82 -5.53 5.60
N SER A 72 -11.57 -6.34 4.84
CA SER A 72 -12.92 -5.96 4.44
C SER A 72 -13.84 -5.96 5.67
N ASN A 73 -14.70 -4.94 5.79
CA ASN A 73 -15.73 -4.88 6.82
C ASN A 73 -16.70 -6.08 6.74
N SER A 74 -16.89 -6.65 5.55
CA SER A 74 -17.78 -7.80 5.32
C SER A 74 -17.12 -9.14 5.61
N ASN A 75 -15.79 -9.24 5.52
CA ASN A 75 -15.06 -10.47 5.80
C ASN A 75 -13.62 -10.14 6.20
N ARG A 76 -13.29 -10.34 7.48
CA ARG A 76 -11.94 -10.07 8.02
C ARG A 76 -10.86 -10.97 7.43
N ASN A 77 -11.24 -12.07 6.78
CA ASN A 77 -10.32 -12.98 6.10
C ASN A 77 -10.04 -12.59 4.64
N ILE A 78 -10.61 -11.49 4.14
CA ILE A 78 -10.36 -10.99 2.78
C ILE A 78 -9.58 -9.67 2.87
N GLY A 79 -8.30 -9.74 2.49
CA GLY A 79 -7.43 -8.58 2.34
C GLY A 79 -7.71 -7.79 1.05
N LEU A 80 -6.99 -6.68 0.85
CA LEU A 80 -7.07 -5.90 -0.38
C LEU A 80 -6.63 -6.76 -1.57
N GLN A 81 -7.60 -7.13 -2.42
CA GLN A 81 -7.37 -7.95 -3.60
C GLN A 81 -6.87 -7.09 -4.77
N LEU A 82 -5.72 -7.45 -5.32
CA LEU A 82 -5.09 -6.82 -6.48
C LEU A 82 -4.66 -7.92 -7.47
N SER A 83 -4.47 -7.60 -8.74
CA SER A 83 -4.06 -8.60 -9.74
C SER A 83 -3.29 -7.99 -10.91
N GLY A 84 -2.32 -8.75 -11.44
CA GLY A 84 -1.41 -8.27 -12.47
C GLY A 84 -0.38 -7.28 -11.92
N ASP A 85 -0.04 -6.26 -12.70
CA ASP A 85 0.92 -5.23 -12.29
C ASP A 85 0.35 -4.39 -11.16
N ILE A 86 1.05 -4.32 -10.02
CA ILE A 86 0.62 -3.57 -8.84
C ILE A 86 1.56 -2.38 -8.62
N ILE A 87 0.98 -1.21 -8.39
CA ILE A 87 1.73 0.00 -8.04
C ILE A 87 1.18 0.56 -6.72
N ILE A 88 2.07 0.80 -5.76
CA ILE A 88 1.71 1.33 -4.44
C ILE A 88 2.42 2.67 -4.25
N LEU A 89 1.67 3.77 -4.28
CA LEU A 89 2.24 5.10 -4.10
C LEU A 89 2.00 5.57 -2.68
N ALA A 90 3.06 5.93 -1.97
CA ALA A 90 3.00 6.55 -0.65
C ALA A 90 3.17 8.06 -0.76
N TYR A 91 2.32 8.80 -0.06
CA TYR A 91 2.35 10.26 -0.04
C TYR A 91 2.37 10.79 1.38
N HIS A 92 3.20 11.81 1.60
CA HIS A 92 3.09 12.69 2.74
C HIS A 92 2.16 13.85 2.42
N SER A 93 1.18 14.12 3.30
CA SER A 93 0.24 15.23 3.17
C SER A 93 0.57 16.35 4.14
N ARG A 94 1.03 17.49 3.63
CA ARG A 94 1.26 18.71 4.43
C ARG A 94 -0.03 19.51 4.51
N SER A 95 -0.42 19.97 5.71
CA SER A 95 -1.61 20.83 5.89
C SER A 95 -1.41 22.25 5.35
N TYR A 96 -0.21 22.83 5.50
CA TYR A 96 0.03 24.20 5.08
C TYR A 96 1.50 24.47 4.67
N PRO A 97 1.77 24.92 3.43
CA PRO A 97 0.83 24.93 2.31
C PRO A 97 0.35 23.51 1.99
N LEU A 98 -0.90 23.37 1.49
CA LEU A 98 -1.44 22.07 1.13
C LEU A 98 -0.59 21.46 0.02
N LYS A 99 0.26 20.50 0.37
CA LYS A 99 1.20 19.87 -0.56
C LYS A 99 1.23 18.37 -0.32
N ARG A 100 1.17 17.62 -1.41
CA ARG A 100 1.35 16.16 -1.42
C ARG A 100 2.76 15.88 -1.92
N ILE A 101 3.58 15.27 -1.07
CA ILE A 101 4.94 14.90 -1.40
C ILE A 101 4.95 13.38 -1.59
N ARG A 102 5.31 12.91 -2.79
CA ARG A 102 5.46 11.47 -3.03
C ARG A 102 6.71 10.98 -2.28
N LEU A 103 6.54 9.98 -1.44
CA LEU A 103 7.62 9.38 -0.66
C LEU A 103 8.26 8.23 -1.43
N PHE A 104 7.45 7.27 -1.88
CA PHE A 104 7.91 6.13 -2.67
C PHE A 104 6.81 5.61 -3.61
N ARG A 105 7.23 4.76 -4.55
CA ARG A 105 6.40 4.04 -5.53
C ARG A 105 6.76 2.56 -5.48
#